data_AF-A0A0S9RDX5-F1
#
_entry.id   AF-A0A0S9RDX5-F1
#
_cell.length_a   1.000
_cell.length_b   1.000
_cell.length_c   1.000
_cell.angle_alpha   90.00
_cell.angle_beta   90.00
_cell.angle_gamma   90.00
#
_symmetry.space_group_name_H-M   'P 1'
#
loop_
_entity.id
_entity.type
_entity.pdbx_description
1 polymer ?
#
loop_
_entity_poly.entity_id
_entity_poly.type
_entity_poly.pdbx_seq_one_letter_code
_entity_poly.pdbx_strand_id
1 'polypeptide(L)'
;MAEIRSGQQTLVAISEGTVILPLDTSAAPIPVADFLAGLRTAWRMGEVRPTAQPALKPKRGRRRPDPLIAVTDDLRSWFEADPTQTGGQLLLRLQISDPDRYPDALLRTVQRRLKIWRSEIASQLVFGMPDRSPTAAISGTYV
;
A
#
# COMPACT_ATOMS: atom_id res chain seq x y z
N MET A 1 27.34 -15.60 -1.78
CA MET A 1 28.73 -15.32 -2.20
C MET A 1 28.99 -15.59 -3.68
N ALA A 2 28.50 -16.70 -4.26
CA ALA A 2 28.72 -17.03 -5.68
C ALA A 2 28.07 -16.03 -6.67
N GLU A 3 26.88 -15.53 -6.34
CA GLU A 3 26.09 -14.65 -7.20
C GLU A 3 26.75 -13.28 -7.45
N ILE A 4 27.29 -12.67 -6.39
CA ILE A 4 28.05 -11.41 -6.46
C ILE A 4 29.27 -11.56 -7.37
N ARG A 5 29.96 -12.71 -7.28
CA ARG A 5 31.17 -12.96 -8.07
C ARG A 5 30.85 -13.18 -9.54
N SER A 6 29.72 -13.82 -9.85
CA SER A 6 29.23 -13.95 -11.23
C SER A 6 28.89 -12.59 -11.84
N GLY A 7 28.21 -11.70 -11.10
CA GLY A 7 27.87 -10.36 -11.58
C GLY A 7 29.11 -9.51 -11.85
N GLN A 8 30.13 -9.60 -11.00
CA GLN A 8 31.41 -8.90 -11.21
C GLN A 8 32.15 -9.41 -12.45
N GLN A 9 32.14 -10.72 -12.70
CA GLN A 9 32.74 -11.30 -13.91
C GLN A 9 32.02 -10.84 -15.18
N THR A 10 30.69 -10.74 -15.14
CA THR A 10 29.90 -10.21 -16.26
C THR A 10 30.25 -8.76 -16.57
N LEU A 11 30.44 -7.92 -15.55
CA LEU A 11 30.83 -6.51 -15.73
C LEU A 11 32.23 -6.35 -16.31
N VAL A 12 33.20 -7.17 -15.85
CA VAL A 12 34.56 -7.18 -16.40
C VAL A 12 34.54 -7.56 -17.88
N ALA A 13 33.79 -8.60 -18.24
CA ALA A 13 33.69 -9.07 -19.63
C ALA A 13 33.00 -8.06 -20.57
N ILE A 14 32.09 -7.23 -20.06
CA ILE A 14 31.52 -6.09 -20.80
C ILE A 14 32.58 -4.98 -21.00
N SER A 15 33.40 -4.69 -19.98
CA SER A 15 34.43 -3.65 -20.06
C SER A 15 35.58 -4.00 -21.00
N GLU A 16 35.93 -5.27 -21.09
CA GLU A 16 36.94 -5.78 -22.03
C GLU A 16 36.38 -5.95 -23.45
N GLY A 17 35.12 -5.59 -23.68
CA GLY A 17 34.44 -5.68 -24.98
C GLY A 17 34.24 -7.11 -25.47
N THR A 18 34.47 -8.11 -24.62
CA THR A 18 34.40 -9.53 -24.96
C THR A 18 32.96 -10.04 -25.01
N VAL A 19 32.05 -9.35 -24.31
CA VAL A 19 30.60 -9.62 -24.35
C VAL A 19 29.92 -8.57 -25.22
N ILE A 20 29.59 -8.95 -26.44
CA ILE A 20 28.61 -8.23 -27.25
C ILE A 20 27.24 -8.65 -26.70
N LEU A 21 26.65 -7.82 -25.83
CA LEU A 21 25.22 -7.95 -25.57
C LEU A 21 24.50 -7.87 -26.92
N PRO A 22 23.38 -8.59 -27.13
CA PRO A 22 22.49 -8.27 -28.22
C PRO A 22 21.98 -6.87 -27.92
N LEU A 23 22.66 -5.86 -28.45
CA LEU A 23 22.16 -4.52 -28.55
C LEU A 23 20.94 -4.69 -29.43
N ASP A 24 19.76 -4.50 -28.85
CA ASP A 24 18.50 -4.50 -29.56
C ASP A 24 18.54 -3.31 -30.53
N THR A 25 19.26 -3.50 -31.63
CA THR A 25 19.55 -2.51 -32.68
C THR A 25 18.34 -2.41 -33.62
N SER A 26 17.20 -2.97 -33.21
CA SER A 26 15.92 -2.74 -33.85
C SER A 26 15.38 -1.32 -33.62
N ALA A 27 16.00 -0.54 -32.72
CA ALA A 27 15.74 0.88 -32.60
C ALA A 27 16.69 1.66 -33.52
N ALA A 28 16.13 2.39 -34.47
CA ALA A 28 16.87 3.33 -35.30
C ALA A 28 17.75 4.25 -34.43
N PRO A 29 18.98 4.58 -34.85
CA PRO A 29 19.86 5.44 -34.08
C PRO A 29 19.16 6.79 -33.84
N ILE A 30 19.02 7.15 -32.57
CA ILE A 30 18.41 8.43 -32.17
C ILE A 30 19.29 9.55 -32.73
N PRO A 31 18.74 10.48 -33.53
CA PRO A 31 19.48 11.63 -34.02
C PRO A 31 20.11 12.40 -32.86
N VAL A 32 21.37 12.83 -33.01
CA VAL A 32 22.13 13.53 -31.95
C VAL A 32 21.37 14.74 -31.40
N ALA A 33 20.60 15.43 -32.25
CA ALA A 33 19.77 16.55 -31.84
C ALA A 33 18.69 16.15 -30.82
N ASP A 34 18.03 15.00 -31.02
CA ASP A 34 16.98 14.50 -30.13
C ASP A 34 17.57 14.01 -28.80
N PHE A 35 18.77 13.40 -28.85
CA PHE A 35 19.53 13.03 -27.65
C PHE A 35 19.90 14.26 -26.80
N LEU A 36 20.39 15.33 -27.44
CA LEU A 36 20.72 16.59 -26.75
C LEU A 36 19.47 17.30 -26.20
N ALA A 37 18.33 17.22 -26.91
CA ALA A 37 17.05 17.72 -26.42
C ALA A 37 16.59 16.95 -25.17
N GLY A 38 16.82 15.63 -25.13
CA GLY A 38 16.57 14.78 -23.96
C GLY A 38 17.40 15.18 -22.73
N LEU A 39 18.70 15.46 -22.89
CA LEU A 39 19.59 15.88 -21.79
C LEU A 39 19.10 17.12 -21.04
N ARG A 40 18.46 18.06 -21.75
CA ARG A 40 17.89 19.28 -21.14
C ARG A 40 16.79 18.99 -20.11
N THR A 41 16.10 17.86 -20.24
CA THR A 41 15.01 17.43 -19.33
C THR A 41 15.36 16.21 -18.50
N ALA A 42 16.49 15.55 -18.77
CA ALA A 42 16.93 14.35 -18.05
C ALA A 42 17.00 14.56 -16.53
N TRP A 43 17.38 15.74 -16.06
CA TRP A 43 17.42 16.08 -14.64
C TRP A 43 16.02 16.24 -13.99
N ARG A 44 14.96 16.54 -14.77
CA ARG A 44 13.58 16.58 -14.25
C ARG A 44 13.06 15.21 -13.86
N MET A 45 13.55 14.16 -14.51
CA MET A 45 13.21 12.78 -14.16
C MET A 45 14.03 12.26 -12.97
N GLY A 46 15.02 13.05 -12.50
CA GLY A 46 15.72 12.84 -11.24
C GLY A 46 16.56 11.56 -11.18
N GLU A 47 17.60 11.58 -10.36
CA GLU A 47 18.28 10.36 -9.96
C GLU A 47 17.25 9.51 -9.16
N VAL A 48 16.72 8.45 -9.77
CA VAL A 48 15.95 7.42 -9.05
C VAL A 48 16.97 6.61 -8.24
N ARG A 49 17.64 7.23 -7.27
CA ARG A 49 18.32 6.47 -6.22
C ARG A 49 17.20 5.83 -5.41
N PRO A 50 17.02 4.50 -5.46
CA PRO A 50 16.02 3.83 -4.61
C PRO A 50 16.29 4.14 -3.13
N THR A 51 17.55 4.43 -2.80
CA THR A 51 18.08 4.77 -1.49
C THR A 51 17.90 6.24 -1.06
N ALA A 52 17.49 7.14 -1.96
CA ALA A 52 17.21 8.54 -1.62
C ALA A 52 15.77 8.74 -1.12
N GLN A 53 14.96 7.68 -1.12
CA GLN A 53 13.65 7.74 -0.49
C GLN A 53 13.83 7.96 1.02
N PRO A 54 13.22 9.02 1.59
CA PRO A 54 13.29 9.24 3.02
C PRO A 54 12.72 8.01 3.72
N ALA A 55 13.50 7.45 4.65
CA ALA A 55 13.06 6.30 5.43
C ALA A 55 11.68 6.61 6.04
N LEU A 56 10.72 5.71 5.81
CA LEU A 56 9.38 5.85 6.36
C LEU A 56 9.49 5.91 7.88
N LYS A 57 9.24 7.09 8.44
CA LYS A 57 9.25 7.27 9.90
C LYS A 57 8.24 6.30 10.51
N PRO A 58 8.61 5.59 11.60
CA PRO A 58 7.68 4.69 12.25
C PRO A 58 6.45 5.48 12.69
N LYS A 59 5.26 5.00 12.30
CA LYS A 59 4.00 5.64 12.71
C LYS A 59 3.90 5.58 14.23
N ARG A 60 3.73 6.74 14.85
CA ARG A 60 3.49 6.82 16.30
C ARG A 60 2.21 6.06 16.64
N GLY A 61 2.34 4.98 17.41
CA GLY A 61 1.21 4.19 17.88
C GLY A 61 0.29 4.97 18.82
N ARG A 62 -0.94 4.47 19.01
CA ARG A 62 -1.86 5.00 20.03
C ARG A 62 -1.31 4.66 21.42
N ARG A 63 -1.28 5.65 22.32
CA ARG A 63 -0.90 5.45 23.73
C ARG A 63 -2.00 4.79 24.58
N ARG A 64 -3.27 4.91 24.15
CA ARG A 64 -4.43 4.31 24.80
C ARG A 64 -5.04 3.25 23.87
N PRO A 65 -5.43 2.07 24.40
CA PRO A 65 -6.24 1.11 23.65
C PRO A 65 -7.57 1.77 23.26
N ASP A 66 -8.06 1.44 22.07
CA ASP A 66 -9.30 2.01 21.55
C ASP A 66 -10.51 1.36 22.28
N PRO A 67 -11.36 2.16 22.94
CA PRO A 67 -12.48 1.63 23.73
C PRO A 67 -13.52 0.89 22.89
N LEU A 68 -13.55 1.13 21.57
CA LEU A 68 -14.49 0.49 20.64
C LEU A 68 -13.95 -0.80 20.04
N ILE A 69 -12.77 -1.29 20.44
CA ILE A 69 -12.20 -2.53 19.89
C ILE A 69 -13.16 -3.70 20.06
N ALA A 70 -13.68 -3.90 21.28
CA ALA A 70 -14.54 -5.03 21.62
C ALA A 70 -15.86 -5.05 20.83
N VAL A 71 -16.35 -3.89 20.38
CA VAL A 71 -17.66 -3.73 19.71
C VAL A 71 -17.47 -3.45 18.21
N THR A 72 -16.24 -3.57 17.69
CA THR A 72 -15.96 -3.24 16.28
C THR A 72 -16.77 -4.13 15.35
N ASP A 73 -16.83 -5.42 15.66
CA ASP A 73 -17.49 -6.43 14.83
C ASP A 73 -19.02 -6.26 14.89
N ASP A 74 -19.57 -5.97 16.08
CA ASP A 74 -21.00 -5.67 16.24
C ASP A 74 -21.40 -4.42 15.44
N LEU A 75 -20.63 -3.33 15.57
CA LEU A 75 -20.85 -2.10 14.80
C LEU A 75 -20.80 -2.36 13.29
N ARG A 76 -19.90 -3.23 12.85
CA ARG A 76 -19.78 -3.60 11.45
C ARG A 76 -20.99 -4.41 11.00
N SER A 77 -21.44 -5.39 11.77
CA SER A 77 -22.62 -6.20 11.44
C SER A 77 -23.90 -5.35 11.36
N TRP A 78 -24.08 -4.38 12.27
CA TRP A 78 -25.22 -3.46 12.22
C TRP A 78 -25.16 -2.54 11.00
N PHE A 79 -23.96 -2.10 10.63
CA PHE A 79 -23.76 -1.29 9.44
C PHE A 79 -23.98 -2.07 8.13
N GLU A 80 -23.56 -3.34 8.08
CA GLU A 80 -23.78 -4.22 6.92
C GLU A 80 -25.25 -4.59 6.76
N ALA A 81 -26.00 -4.73 7.86
CA ALA A 81 -27.45 -4.95 7.83
C ALA A 81 -28.21 -3.73 7.27
N ASP A 82 -27.86 -2.51 7.73
CA ASP A 82 -28.47 -1.26 7.27
C ASP A 82 -27.42 -0.19 6.90
N PRO A 83 -26.99 -0.10 5.64
CA PRO A 83 -25.93 0.83 5.21
C PRO A 83 -26.28 2.31 5.33
N THR A 84 -27.57 2.62 5.47
CA THR A 84 -28.13 3.97 5.61
C THR A 84 -28.02 4.51 7.04
N GLN A 85 -27.73 3.66 8.03
CA GLN A 85 -27.63 4.09 9.43
C GLN A 85 -26.51 5.13 9.65
N THR A 86 -26.77 6.03 10.59
CA THR A 86 -25.82 7.09 10.97
C THR A 86 -24.96 6.66 12.17
N GLY A 87 -23.76 7.25 12.28
CA GLY A 87 -22.88 6.98 13.42
C GLY A 87 -23.45 7.37 14.77
N GLY A 88 -24.34 8.37 14.81
CA GLY A 88 -25.06 8.74 16.02
C GLY A 88 -26.05 7.65 16.46
N GLN A 89 -26.80 7.06 15.52
CA GLN A 89 -27.72 5.97 15.83
C GLN A 89 -26.99 4.71 16.33
N LEU A 90 -25.87 4.36 15.70
CA LEU A 90 -25.05 3.22 16.15
C LEU A 90 -24.44 3.48 17.53
N LEU A 91 -23.96 4.70 17.81
CA LEU A 91 -23.43 5.06 19.11
C LEU A 91 -24.54 5.08 20.19
N LEU A 92 -25.72 5.60 19.87
CA LEU A 92 -26.86 5.61 20.78
C LEU A 92 -27.30 4.19 21.14
N ARG A 93 -27.38 3.30 20.14
CA ARG A 93 -27.69 1.88 20.37
C ARG A 93 -26.66 1.21 21.30
N LEU A 94 -25.39 1.58 21.14
CA LEU A 94 -24.32 1.12 22.01
C LEU A 94 -24.45 1.67 23.44
N GLN A 95 -24.77 2.96 23.60
CA GLN A 95 -25.00 3.59 24.89
C GLN A 95 -26.24 3.07 25.62
N ILE A 96 -27.29 2.68 24.88
CA ILE A 96 -28.47 2.04 25.48
C ILE A 96 -28.11 0.67 26.05
N SER A 97 -27.23 -0.06 25.37
CA SER A 97 -26.78 -1.39 25.81
C SER A 97 -25.80 -1.30 26.99
N ASP A 98 -24.91 -0.30 26.97
CA ASP A 98 -23.88 -0.06 27.99
C ASP A 98 -23.70 1.45 28.28
N PRO A 99 -24.52 2.05 29.16
CA PRO A 99 -24.57 3.50 29.36
C PRO A 99 -23.28 4.11 29.93
N ASP A 100 -22.56 3.40 30.79
CA ASP A 100 -21.35 3.93 31.46
C ASP A 100 -20.04 3.66 30.72
N ARG A 101 -20.08 2.85 29.66
CA ARG A 101 -18.86 2.36 28.98
C ARG A 101 -18.46 3.21 27.77
N TYR A 102 -19.40 3.94 27.16
CA TYR A 102 -19.20 4.60 25.88
C TYR A 102 -19.60 6.09 25.91
N PRO A 103 -18.65 7.01 26.18
CA PRO A 103 -18.94 8.44 26.18
C PRO A 103 -19.23 8.98 24.76
N ASP A 104 -19.99 10.06 24.68
CA ASP A 104 -20.35 10.72 23.40
C ASP A 104 -19.12 11.24 22.61
N ALA A 105 -17.99 11.47 23.30
CA ALA A 105 -16.71 11.78 22.68
C ALA A 105 -16.23 10.74 21.64
N LEU A 106 -16.80 9.53 21.65
CA LEU A 106 -16.52 8.46 20.68
C LEU A 106 -17.24 8.62 19.34
N LEU A 107 -18.19 9.56 19.21
CA LEU A 107 -18.95 9.80 17.98
C LEU A 107 -18.04 10.01 16.76
N ARG A 108 -16.99 10.85 16.90
CA ARG A 108 -16.02 11.06 15.82
C ARG A 108 -15.28 9.79 15.43
N THR A 109 -15.06 8.87 16.36
CA THR A 109 -14.38 7.60 16.12
C THR A 109 -15.29 6.64 15.35
N VAL A 110 -16.57 6.54 15.74
CA VAL A 110 -17.59 5.74 15.04
C VAL A 110 -17.80 6.28 13.62
N GLN A 111 -17.99 7.59 13.45
CA GLN A 111 -18.16 8.23 12.15
C GLN A 111 -16.94 8.02 11.23
N ARG A 112 -15.73 8.08 11.77
CA ARG A 112 -14.51 7.81 10.99
C ARG A 112 -14.45 6.36 10.51
N ARG A 113 -14.84 5.39 11.35
CA ARG A 113 -14.91 3.97 10.96
C ARG A 113 -15.97 3.75 9.87
N LEU A 114 -17.17 4.31 10.05
CA LEU A 114 -18.23 4.29 9.03
C LEU A 114 -17.77 4.86 7.70
N LYS A 115 -17.02 5.97 7.70
CA LYS A 115 -16.49 6.55 6.47
C LYS A 115 -15.55 5.58 5.74
N ILE A 116 -14.71 4.85 6.49
CA ILE A 116 -13.81 3.83 5.93
C ILE A 116 -14.65 2.69 5.35
N TRP A 117 -15.60 2.13 6.10
CA TRP A 117 -16.46 1.04 5.62
C TRP A 117 -17.30 1.42 4.40
N ARG A 118 -17.86 2.63 4.37
CA ARG A 118 -18.56 3.16 3.19
C ARG A 118 -17.63 3.26 1.97
N SER A 119 -16.38 3.66 2.16
CA SER A 119 -15.41 3.70 1.06
C SER A 119 -15.02 2.29 0.59
N GLU A 120 -14.93 1.32 1.49
CA GLU A 120 -14.68 -0.09 1.15
C GLU A 120 -15.84 -0.67 0.34
N ILE A 121 -17.09 -0.48 0.78
CA ILE A 121 -18.28 -0.91 0.05
C ILE A 121 -18.35 -0.22 -1.32
N ALA A 122 -18.16 1.10 -1.38
CA ALA A 122 -18.16 1.83 -2.65
C ALA A 122 -17.05 1.34 -3.58
N SER A 123 -15.85 1.08 -3.05
CA SER A 123 -14.74 0.51 -3.81
C SER A 123 -15.09 -0.88 -4.35
N GLN A 124 -15.72 -1.74 -3.55
CA GLN A 124 -16.16 -3.07 -4.01
C GLN A 124 -17.24 -2.97 -5.10
N LEU A 125 -18.17 -2.02 -4.98
CA LEU A 125 -19.22 -1.79 -5.98
C LEU A 125 -18.66 -1.24 -7.30
N VAL A 126 -17.67 -0.35 -7.24
CA VAL A 126 -17.11 0.33 -8.43
C VAL A 126 -16.06 -0.54 -9.14
N PHE A 127 -15.17 -1.18 -8.38
CA PHE A 127 -14.04 -1.93 -8.94
C PHE A 127 -14.29 -3.44 -9.03
N GLY A 128 -15.41 -3.93 -8.49
CA GLY A 128 -15.59 -5.35 -8.23
C GLY A 128 -14.75 -5.79 -7.04
N MET A 129 -15.12 -6.91 -6.41
CA MET A 129 -14.37 -7.45 -5.27
C MET A 129 -12.93 -7.77 -5.72
N PRO A 130 -11.87 -7.14 -5.18
CA PRO A 130 -10.55 -7.73 -5.30
C PRO A 130 -10.65 -9.03 -4.51
N ASP A 131 -10.59 -10.16 -5.20
CA ASP A 131 -10.59 -11.46 -4.57
C ASP A 131 -9.51 -11.46 -3.49
N ARG A 132 -9.93 -11.32 -2.22
CA ARG A 132 -9.04 -11.45 -1.07
C ARG A 132 -8.87 -12.93 -0.83
N SER A 133 -8.38 -13.64 -1.85
CA SER A 133 -7.76 -14.93 -1.69
C SER A 133 -6.64 -14.74 -0.68
N PRO A 134 -6.72 -15.33 0.53
CA PRO A 134 -5.59 -15.30 1.43
C PRO A 134 -4.44 -15.96 0.67
N THR A 135 -3.36 -15.21 0.42
CA THR A 135 -2.08 -15.76 -0.01
C THR A 135 -1.78 -16.90 0.95
N ALA A 136 -2.03 -18.13 0.51
CA ALA A 136 -1.68 -19.34 1.22
C ALA A 136 -0.17 -19.25 1.44
N ALA A 137 0.20 -19.01 2.68
CA ALA A 137 1.59 -18.99 3.09
C ALA A 137 2.17 -20.35 2.72
N ILE A 138 3.04 -20.33 1.72
CA ILE A 138 3.83 -21.46 1.25
C ILE A 138 4.55 -22.00 2.48
N SER A 139 4.09 -23.15 2.96
CA SER A 139 4.75 -23.92 4.01
C SER A 139 6.01 -24.53 3.40
N GLY A 140 7.12 -23.81 3.51
CA GLY A 140 8.46 -24.31 3.25
C GLY A 140 8.93 -25.15 4.43
N THR A 141 8.68 -26.46 4.34
CA THR A 141 9.31 -27.50 5.15
C THR A 141 10.82 -27.45 4.94
N TYR A 142 11.61 -27.26 6.00
CA TYR A 142 13.05 -27.49 5.96
C TYR A 142 13.37 -28.71 6.82
N VAL A 143 14.08 -29.67 6.20
CA VAL A 143 14.64 -30.89 6.79
C VAL A 143 15.90 -30.54 7.58
#